data_AF-A0A1F6ARE8-F1
#
_entry.id   AF-A0A1F6ARE8-F1
#
_cell.length_a   1.000
_cell.length_b   1.000
_cell.length_c   1.000
_cell.angle_alpha   90.00
_cell.angle_beta   90.00
_cell.angle_gamma   90.00
#
_symmetry.space_group_name_H-M   'P 1'
#
loop_
_entity.id
_entity.type
_entity.pdbx_description
1 polymer ?
#
loop_
_entity_poly.entity_id
_entity_poly.type
_entity_poly.pdbx_seq_one_letter_code
_entity_poly.pdbx_strand_id
1 'polypeptide(L)'
;MAKRRKKRVIKKQSQNKLFPFLLLLLILPIVVLASLKANNLFSLGVSNAIPTTLSNSKLGVFFLGVPKMVDWKKVVASGPKIINVLDAQLFSDRFAIITEYKSKYPNGIVILRIMEKTQGIDYRSWPDAASAASDYFVKVIKPGLDKIPADKKNLINFVTGPNESDNIPNIQDSVANVIWVGKFWETLAPLIRGYGFTPLIGDISVGNLEVNNLQYLVPALTAIQKANGAWSYHAYTTYTTSPKDDEFSLFKYRRFHEYLQKNNPDLSNIPMVLTEVGIVGWQVNGTPEKYQEWLKGFDSEMQKDTFVLGGTIYQMGDEVSWPTFNIEPICNWYVSYISGKSLDCGYEAGNNGTPSISNSLSPTRRPTIAVTPKPTAIPVPDNVFYMIMKIFPFWEKNQYLPLPKR
;
A
#
# COMPACT_ATOMS: atom_id res chain seq x y z
N MET A 1 -67.08 50.89 7.69
CA MET A 1 -67.46 51.62 6.46
C MET A 1 -67.06 50.81 5.24
N ALA A 2 -67.98 50.72 4.26
CA ALA A 2 -67.82 50.44 2.84
C ALA A 2 -67.12 49.14 2.34
N LYS A 3 -67.95 48.12 2.09
CA LYS A 3 -67.78 47.09 1.04
C LYS A 3 -67.61 47.75 -0.34
N ARG A 4 -66.69 47.25 -1.18
CA ARG A 4 -66.82 47.36 -2.64
C ARG A 4 -66.42 46.05 -3.35
N ARG A 5 -67.45 45.31 -3.76
CA ARG A 5 -67.41 44.24 -4.76
C ARG A 5 -67.10 44.83 -6.14
N LYS A 6 -66.20 44.22 -6.90
CA LYS A 6 -66.16 44.35 -8.37
C LYS A 6 -66.50 42.99 -8.99
N LYS A 7 -67.62 42.97 -9.72
CA LYS A 7 -68.00 41.96 -10.72
C LYS A 7 -67.24 42.26 -12.03
N ARG A 8 -66.96 41.21 -12.80
CA ARG A 8 -66.99 41.08 -14.30
C ARG A 8 -65.94 40.04 -14.70
N VAL A 9 -66.06 39.22 -15.74
CA VAL A 9 -67.12 38.89 -16.71
C VAL A 9 -66.62 37.56 -17.31
N ILE A 10 -67.52 36.59 -17.48
CA ILE A 10 -67.24 35.31 -18.12
C ILE A 10 -67.19 35.55 -19.64
N LYS A 11 -66.06 35.22 -20.28
CA LYS A 11 -65.96 35.13 -21.74
C LYS A 11 -65.78 33.66 -22.13
N LYS A 12 -66.83 33.12 -22.73
CA LYS A 12 -66.91 31.79 -23.33
C LYS A 12 -66.18 31.86 -24.68
N GLN A 13 -65.20 30.99 -24.92
CA GLN A 13 -64.59 30.89 -26.25
C GLN A 13 -64.30 29.43 -26.64
N SER A 14 -65.04 29.04 -27.68
CA SER A 14 -64.95 27.96 -28.67
C SER A 14 -64.23 26.65 -28.38
N GLN A 15 -65.02 25.60 -28.60
CA GLN A 15 -64.66 24.23 -28.89
C GLN A 15 -63.79 24.05 -30.16
N ASN A 16 -63.03 22.94 -30.14
CA ASN A 16 -62.67 22.04 -31.24
C ASN A 16 -61.82 22.56 -32.41
N LYS A 17 -60.54 22.16 -32.44
CA LYS A 17 -59.85 21.62 -33.63
C LYS A 17 -58.75 20.62 -33.22
N LEU A 18 -58.86 19.38 -33.73
CA LEU A 18 -57.82 18.45 -34.23
C LEU A 18 -56.58 18.21 -33.33
N PHE A 19 -56.24 17.02 -32.78
CA PHE A 19 -56.14 15.67 -33.37
C PHE A 19 -55.63 15.68 -34.82
N PRO A 20 -54.29 15.64 -35.03
CA PRO A 20 -53.56 14.38 -35.11
C PRO A 20 -52.08 14.48 -34.67
N PHE A 21 -51.80 14.64 -33.37
CA PHE A 21 -50.40 14.62 -32.87
C PHE A 21 -50.12 13.52 -31.84
N LEU A 22 -51.15 12.78 -31.40
CA LEU A 22 -51.01 11.79 -30.33
C LEU A 22 -50.61 10.38 -30.79
N LEU A 23 -50.58 10.10 -32.11
CA LEU A 23 -50.20 8.77 -32.61
C LEU A 23 -48.70 8.64 -32.94
N LEU A 24 -47.97 9.75 -33.10
CA LEU A 24 -46.53 9.71 -33.38
C LEU A 24 -45.66 9.50 -32.11
N LEU A 25 -46.22 9.73 -30.92
CA LEU A 25 -45.52 9.59 -29.64
C LEU A 25 -45.55 8.18 -29.04
N LEU A 26 -46.30 7.25 -29.63
CA LEU A 26 -46.41 5.86 -29.14
C LEU A 26 -45.55 4.84 -29.92
N ILE A 27 -44.97 5.23 -31.07
CA ILE A 27 -44.18 4.30 -31.92
C ILE A 27 -42.66 4.53 -31.78
N LEU A 28 -42.22 5.71 -31.33
CA LEU A 28 -40.79 5.99 -31.12
C LEU A 28 -40.09 5.13 -30.04
N PRO A 29 -40.74 4.64 -28.95
CA PRO A 29 -40.05 3.81 -27.97
C PRO A 29 -39.74 2.39 -28.48
N ILE A 30 -40.47 1.88 -29.47
CA ILE A 30 -40.37 0.47 -29.88
C ILE A 30 -39.28 0.29 -30.95
N VAL A 31 -39.07 1.27 -31.83
CA VAL A 31 -38.02 1.19 -32.87
C VAL A 31 -36.62 1.44 -32.29
N VAL A 32 -36.49 2.29 -31.27
CA VAL A 32 -35.19 2.54 -30.60
C VAL A 32 -34.77 1.36 -29.72
N LEU A 33 -35.71 0.62 -29.12
CA LEU A 33 -35.38 -0.61 -28.38
C LEU A 33 -35.00 -1.79 -29.29
N ALA A 34 -35.46 -1.82 -30.54
CA ALA A 34 -35.11 -2.87 -31.50
C ALA A 34 -33.72 -2.64 -32.13
N SER A 35 -33.36 -1.38 -32.42
CA SER A 35 -32.05 -1.05 -33.02
C SER A 35 -30.87 -1.09 -32.02
N LEU A 36 -31.13 -1.03 -30.71
CA LEU A 36 -30.07 -1.19 -29.69
C LEU A 36 -29.75 -2.66 -29.34
N LYS A 37 -30.59 -3.62 -29.75
CA LYS A 37 -30.31 -5.07 -29.55
C LYS A 37 -29.54 -5.73 -30.70
N ALA A 38 -29.49 -5.12 -31.88
CA ALA A 38 -28.87 -5.72 -33.07
C ALA A 38 -27.37 -5.43 -33.23
N ASN A 39 -26.81 -4.44 -32.53
CA ASN A 39 -25.40 -4.03 -32.71
C ASN A 39 -24.40 -4.68 -31.73
N ASN A 40 -24.83 -5.63 -30.89
CA ASN A 40 -23.95 -6.33 -29.94
C ASN A 40 -23.58 -7.77 -30.38
N LEU A 41 -23.80 -8.13 -31.64
CA LEU A 41 -23.62 -9.52 -32.11
C LEU A 41 -22.29 -9.81 -32.84
N PHE A 42 -21.37 -8.84 -32.93
CA PHE A 42 -20.02 -9.08 -33.45
C PHE A 42 -18.95 -8.40 -32.60
N SER A 43 -18.77 -8.92 -31.38
CA SER A 43 -17.47 -8.90 -30.71
C SER A 43 -17.23 -10.30 -30.16
N LEU A 44 -16.68 -11.17 -31.01
CA LEU A 44 -15.91 -12.35 -30.56
C LEU A 44 -14.53 -11.90 -30.05
N GLY A 45 -14.47 -10.76 -29.38
CA GLY A 45 -13.33 -10.40 -28.56
C GLY A 45 -13.33 -11.37 -27.39
N VAL A 46 -12.30 -12.19 -27.30
CA VAL A 46 -11.99 -12.99 -26.11
C VAL A 46 -12.12 -12.06 -24.91
N SER A 47 -13.25 -12.11 -24.21
CA SER A 47 -13.42 -11.33 -23.01
C SER A 47 -12.49 -11.99 -22.00
N ASN A 48 -11.30 -11.44 -21.88
CA ASN A 48 -10.41 -11.67 -20.75
C ASN A 48 -11.11 -11.07 -19.53
N ALA A 49 -12.20 -11.72 -19.11
CA ALA A 49 -12.92 -11.37 -17.90
C ALA A 49 -11.88 -11.48 -16.78
N ILE A 50 -11.54 -10.32 -16.24
CA ILE A 50 -10.61 -10.19 -15.14
C ILE A 50 -11.26 -10.93 -13.97
N PRO A 51 -10.53 -11.82 -13.27
CA PRO A 51 -11.07 -12.51 -12.11
C PRO A 51 -11.63 -11.49 -11.12
N THR A 52 -12.90 -11.64 -10.76
CA THR A 52 -13.54 -10.87 -9.68
C THR A 52 -13.20 -11.43 -8.30
N THR A 53 -12.33 -12.44 -8.25
CA THR A 53 -11.86 -13.08 -7.03
C THR A 53 -10.54 -12.47 -6.61
N LEU A 54 -10.38 -12.23 -5.31
CA LEU A 54 -9.10 -11.90 -4.73
C LEU A 54 -8.09 -13.04 -4.97
N SER A 55 -6.82 -12.68 -5.10
CA SER A 55 -5.71 -13.62 -5.16
C SER A 55 -5.61 -14.43 -3.87
N ASN A 56 -5.15 -15.68 -4.00
CA ASN A 56 -4.74 -16.49 -2.85
C ASN A 56 -3.39 -16.05 -2.29
N SER A 57 -2.62 -15.28 -3.06
CA SER A 57 -1.38 -14.67 -2.60
C SER A 57 -1.66 -13.70 -1.44
N LYS A 58 -0.73 -13.65 -0.49
CA LYS A 58 -0.72 -12.65 0.58
C LYS A 58 0.08 -11.41 0.21
N LEU A 59 0.75 -11.40 -0.95
CA LEU A 59 1.41 -10.21 -1.47
C LEU A 59 0.39 -9.18 -1.95
N GLY A 60 0.58 -7.97 -1.45
CA GLY A 60 -0.06 -6.74 -1.90
C GLY A 60 0.97 -5.76 -2.42
N VAL A 61 0.53 -4.53 -2.65
CA VAL A 61 1.39 -3.43 -3.13
C VAL A 61 1.15 -2.19 -2.30
N PHE A 62 2.24 -1.46 -2.00
CA PHE A 62 2.17 -0.15 -1.40
C PHE A 62 2.33 0.93 -2.47
N PHE A 63 1.25 1.66 -2.73
CA PHE A 63 1.24 2.84 -3.58
C PHE A 63 1.69 4.09 -2.79
N LEU A 64 2.93 4.51 -2.98
CA LEU A 64 3.43 5.80 -2.49
C LEU A 64 2.97 6.96 -3.36
N GLY A 65 2.70 6.68 -4.64
CA GLY A 65 2.21 7.63 -5.62
C GLY A 65 1.37 6.96 -6.70
N VAL A 66 1.06 7.72 -7.75
CA VAL A 66 0.46 7.17 -8.96
C VAL A 66 1.60 6.74 -9.88
N PRO A 67 1.69 5.45 -10.22
CA PRO A 67 2.74 4.94 -11.11
C PRO A 67 2.68 5.61 -12.48
N LYS A 68 3.85 5.94 -13.04
CA LYS A 68 3.94 6.63 -14.33
C LYS A 68 4.34 5.70 -15.46
N MET A 69 5.12 4.65 -15.18
CA MET A 69 5.62 3.73 -16.20
C MET A 69 4.77 2.46 -16.33
N VAL A 70 3.72 2.32 -15.53
CA VAL A 70 2.83 1.15 -15.56
C VAL A 70 1.36 1.52 -15.48
N ASP A 71 0.51 0.68 -16.07
CA ASP A 71 -0.93 0.79 -15.90
C ASP A 71 -1.34 0.24 -14.53
N TRP A 72 -1.40 1.12 -13.53
CA TRP A 72 -1.82 0.76 -12.17
C TRP A 72 -3.20 0.09 -12.11
N LYS A 73 -4.07 0.33 -13.11
CA LYS A 73 -5.38 -0.32 -13.16
C LYS A 73 -5.24 -1.82 -13.37
N LYS A 74 -4.20 -2.27 -14.10
CA LYS A 74 -3.90 -3.71 -14.26
C LYS A 74 -3.36 -4.31 -12.98
N VAL A 75 -2.57 -3.55 -12.21
CA VAL A 75 -2.12 -3.95 -10.87
C VAL A 75 -3.31 -4.16 -9.95
N VAL A 76 -4.21 -3.18 -9.88
CA VAL A 76 -5.47 -3.29 -9.13
C VAL A 76 -6.31 -4.47 -9.64
N ALA A 77 -6.47 -4.60 -10.95
CA ALA A 77 -7.27 -5.64 -11.58
C ALA A 77 -6.64 -7.04 -11.48
N SER A 78 -5.39 -7.19 -11.06
CA SER A 78 -4.83 -8.51 -10.74
C SER A 78 -5.47 -9.11 -9.48
N GLY A 79 -6.13 -8.30 -8.67
CA GLY A 79 -6.84 -8.72 -7.46
C GLY A 79 -5.93 -9.02 -6.27
N PRO A 80 -4.92 -8.17 -5.93
CA PRO A 80 -4.13 -8.38 -4.72
C PRO A 80 -5.06 -8.41 -3.50
N LYS A 81 -4.76 -9.24 -2.51
CA LYS A 81 -5.60 -9.37 -1.31
C LYS A 81 -5.65 -8.10 -0.47
N ILE A 82 -4.58 -7.31 -0.54
CA ILE A 82 -4.36 -6.10 0.25
C ILE A 82 -3.63 -5.03 -0.55
N ILE A 83 -4.00 -3.77 -0.36
CA ILE A 83 -3.26 -2.61 -0.85
C ILE A 83 -3.02 -1.62 0.29
N ASN A 84 -1.89 -0.94 0.25
CA ASN A 84 -1.57 0.19 1.11
C ASN A 84 -1.42 1.43 0.23
N VAL A 85 -1.99 2.56 0.62
CA VAL A 85 -1.97 3.80 -0.17
C VAL A 85 -1.60 4.97 0.73
N LEU A 86 -0.54 5.69 0.33
CA LEU A 86 -0.05 6.86 1.06
C LEU A 86 -0.87 8.11 0.70
N ASP A 87 -1.42 8.75 1.72
CA ASP A 87 -2.07 10.06 1.64
C ASP A 87 -3.12 10.18 0.53
N ALA A 88 -3.88 9.11 0.31
CA ALA A 88 -4.87 9.05 -0.76
C ALA A 88 -5.91 10.18 -0.66
N GLN A 89 -6.21 10.65 0.55
CA GLN A 89 -7.16 11.73 0.83
C GLN A 89 -6.78 13.09 0.21
N LEU A 90 -5.55 13.24 -0.29
CA LEU A 90 -5.05 14.50 -0.86
C LEU A 90 -5.01 14.53 -2.37
N PHE A 91 -4.96 13.36 -2.98
CA PHE A 91 -4.66 13.20 -4.39
C PHE A 91 -5.78 12.38 -5.01
N SER A 92 -6.61 13.03 -5.84
CA SER A 92 -7.74 12.38 -6.54
C SER A 92 -7.34 11.06 -7.19
N ASP A 93 -6.16 11.05 -7.80
CA ASP A 93 -5.67 9.92 -8.59
C ASP A 93 -5.22 8.75 -7.70
N ARG A 94 -4.70 9.03 -6.49
CA ARG A 94 -4.41 7.99 -5.49
C ARG A 94 -5.71 7.46 -4.88
N PHE A 95 -6.69 8.33 -4.62
CA PHE A 95 -8.00 7.89 -4.15
C PHE A 95 -8.77 7.08 -5.20
N ALA A 96 -8.52 7.33 -6.50
CA ALA A 96 -9.05 6.54 -7.59
C ALA A 96 -8.55 5.09 -7.54
N ILE A 97 -7.32 4.84 -7.08
CA ILE A 97 -6.79 3.48 -6.87
C ILE A 97 -7.66 2.72 -5.85
N ILE A 98 -7.97 3.34 -4.71
CA ILE A 98 -8.83 2.75 -3.67
C ILE A 98 -10.23 2.47 -4.22
N THR A 99 -10.81 3.45 -4.94
CA THR A 99 -12.17 3.34 -5.47
C THR A 99 -12.27 2.24 -6.53
N GLU A 100 -11.31 2.16 -7.46
CA GLU A 100 -11.23 1.12 -8.49
C GLU A 100 -11.00 -0.27 -7.88
N TYR A 101 -10.15 -0.36 -6.86
CA TYR A 101 -9.88 -1.62 -6.18
C TYR A 101 -11.13 -2.14 -5.46
N LYS A 102 -11.81 -1.29 -4.68
CA LYS A 102 -13.02 -1.70 -3.94
C LYS A 102 -14.23 -1.93 -4.82
N SER A 103 -14.31 -1.32 -6.01
CA SER A 103 -15.39 -1.62 -6.96
C SER A 103 -15.29 -3.04 -7.54
N LYS A 104 -14.06 -3.55 -7.73
CA LYS A 104 -13.80 -4.92 -8.22
C LYS A 104 -13.75 -5.94 -7.09
N TYR A 105 -13.17 -5.57 -5.95
CA TYR A 105 -12.94 -6.45 -4.81
C TYR A 105 -13.49 -5.82 -3.52
N PRO A 106 -14.81 -5.87 -3.29
CA PRO A 106 -15.43 -5.28 -2.09
C PRO A 106 -14.84 -5.81 -0.78
N ASN A 107 -14.43 -7.08 -0.77
CA ASN A 107 -13.80 -7.77 0.37
C ASN A 107 -12.27 -7.58 0.45
N GLY A 108 -11.66 -6.88 -0.51
CA GLY A 108 -10.25 -6.56 -0.50
C GLY A 108 -9.89 -5.61 0.63
N ILE A 109 -8.66 -5.72 1.14
CA ILE A 109 -8.20 -4.94 2.30
C ILE A 109 -7.51 -3.66 1.80
N VAL A 110 -7.96 -2.51 2.29
CA VAL A 110 -7.34 -1.21 2.01
C VAL A 110 -6.77 -0.63 3.30
N ILE A 111 -5.48 -0.31 3.28
CA ILE A 111 -4.80 0.47 4.31
C ILE A 111 -4.60 1.88 3.78
N LEU A 112 -5.03 2.86 4.57
CA LEU A 112 -4.69 4.25 4.36
C LEU A 112 -3.60 4.66 5.35
N ARG A 113 -2.41 4.99 4.84
CA ARG A 113 -1.36 5.62 5.64
C ARG A 113 -1.44 7.13 5.49
N ILE A 114 -1.51 7.85 6.60
CA ILE A 114 -1.62 9.32 6.63
C ILE A 114 -0.32 9.93 7.14
N MET A 115 0.38 10.68 6.28
CA MET A 115 1.67 11.31 6.59
C MET A 115 1.75 12.80 6.21
N GLU A 116 0.77 13.37 5.51
CA GLU A 116 0.81 14.76 4.99
C GLU A 116 1.38 15.83 5.95
N LYS A 117 1.01 15.73 7.22
CA LYS A 117 1.27 16.75 8.24
C LYS A 117 2.34 16.34 9.25
N THR A 118 3.14 15.33 8.94
CA THR A 118 4.22 14.90 9.84
C THR A 118 5.45 15.81 9.76
N GLN A 119 5.59 16.61 8.69
CA GLN A 119 6.72 17.53 8.54
C GLN A 119 6.74 18.56 9.68
N GLY A 120 7.88 18.64 10.39
CA GLY A 120 8.06 19.55 11.52
C GLY A 120 7.41 19.09 12.83
N ILE A 121 6.81 17.90 12.87
CA ILE A 121 6.30 17.29 14.10
C ILE A 121 7.36 16.34 14.67
N ASP A 122 7.66 16.50 15.96
CA ASP A 122 8.61 15.65 16.68
C ASP A 122 8.16 15.45 18.13
N TYR A 123 7.84 14.20 18.48
CA TYR A 123 7.48 13.79 19.84
C TYR A 123 8.59 13.06 20.57
N ARG A 124 9.80 12.92 19.98
CA ARG A 124 10.89 12.13 20.57
C ARG A 124 11.34 12.63 21.94
N SER A 125 11.15 13.91 22.21
CA SER A 125 11.49 14.57 23.47
C SER A 125 10.29 14.81 24.40
N TRP A 126 9.08 14.39 24.01
CA TRP A 126 7.88 14.66 24.80
C TRP A 126 7.80 13.70 26.00
N PRO A 127 7.60 14.21 27.22
CA PRO A 127 7.57 13.36 28.41
C PRO A 127 6.28 12.52 28.50
N ASP A 128 5.16 13.01 27.96
CA ASP A 128 3.86 12.35 28.03
C ASP A 128 3.42 11.79 26.67
N ALA A 129 3.47 10.47 26.55
CA ALA A 129 3.07 9.72 25.37
C ALA A 129 1.57 9.85 25.04
N ALA A 130 0.70 9.98 26.05
CA ALA A 130 -0.75 10.07 25.83
C ALA A 130 -1.13 11.45 25.27
N SER A 131 -0.52 12.52 25.78
CA SER A 131 -0.63 13.86 25.21
C SER A 131 -0.07 13.92 23.79
N ALA A 132 1.09 13.31 23.54
CA ALA A 132 1.66 13.21 22.19
C ALA A 132 0.74 12.47 21.21
N ALA A 133 0.11 11.36 21.62
CA ALA A 133 -0.84 10.62 20.80
C ALA A 133 -2.09 11.45 20.47
N SER A 134 -2.61 12.17 21.46
CA SER A 134 -3.76 13.07 21.27
C SER A 134 -3.43 14.22 20.30
N ASP A 135 -2.25 14.83 20.46
CA ASP A 135 -1.76 15.89 19.56
C ASP A 135 -1.53 15.35 18.14
N TYR A 136 -0.90 14.18 18.00
CA TYR A 136 -0.71 13.53 16.70
C TYR A 136 -2.03 13.21 16.02
N PHE A 137 -3.01 12.70 16.76
CA PHE A 137 -4.35 12.48 16.24
C PHE A 137 -4.98 13.77 15.73
N VAL A 138 -4.95 14.84 16.51
CA VAL A 138 -5.55 16.14 16.15
C VAL A 138 -4.84 16.83 14.99
N LYS A 139 -3.51 16.76 14.92
CA LYS A 139 -2.71 17.47 13.91
C LYS A 139 -2.51 16.69 12.61
N VAL A 140 -2.44 15.36 12.68
CA VAL A 140 -2.06 14.51 11.54
C VAL A 140 -3.23 13.64 11.09
N ILE A 141 -3.70 12.74 11.95
CA ILE A 141 -4.68 11.72 11.54
C ILE A 141 -6.04 12.34 11.23
N LYS A 142 -6.64 13.06 12.19
CA LYS A 142 -7.98 13.63 12.06
C LYS A 142 -8.11 14.54 10.83
N PRO A 143 -7.19 15.49 10.55
CA PRO A 143 -7.29 16.34 9.36
C PRO A 143 -7.21 15.55 8.05
N GLY A 144 -6.46 14.45 8.01
CA GLY A 144 -6.46 13.54 6.86
C GLY A 144 -7.82 12.85 6.70
N LEU A 145 -8.37 12.31 7.80
CA LEU A 145 -9.66 11.63 7.80
C LEU A 145 -10.84 12.55 7.44
N ASP A 146 -10.73 13.85 7.76
CA ASP A 146 -11.73 14.87 7.41
C ASP A 146 -11.81 15.18 5.92
N LYS A 147 -10.73 14.91 5.17
CA LYS A 147 -10.68 15.09 3.72
C LYS A 147 -11.31 13.94 2.96
N ILE A 148 -11.65 12.83 3.62
CA ILE A 148 -12.26 11.67 2.99
C ILE A 148 -13.78 11.90 2.84
N PRO A 149 -14.34 11.83 1.63
CA PRO A 149 -15.78 11.95 1.42
C PRO A 149 -16.56 10.92 2.26
N ALA A 150 -17.70 11.33 2.82
CA ALA A 150 -18.47 10.51 3.77
C ALA A 150 -18.89 9.15 3.17
N ASP A 151 -19.28 9.14 1.89
CA ASP A 151 -19.67 7.94 1.13
C ASP A 151 -18.49 7.03 0.75
N LYS A 152 -17.26 7.47 1.02
CA LYS A 152 -16.03 6.74 0.70
C LYS A 152 -15.29 6.23 1.92
N LYS A 153 -15.70 6.61 3.15
CA LYS A 153 -15.02 6.17 4.38
C LYS A 153 -15.03 4.65 4.55
N ASN A 154 -16.09 3.98 4.11
CA ASN A 154 -16.21 2.51 4.15
C ASN A 154 -15.31 1.77 3.16
N LEU A 155 -14.63 2.48 2.24
CA LEU A 155 -13.65 1.89 1.34
C LEU A 155 -12.32 1.57 2.04
N ILE A 156 -12.09 2.11 3.24
CA ILE A 156 -10.85 1.97 3.98
C ILE A 156 -11.08 0.96 5.10
N ASN A 157 -10.26 -0.10 5.13
CA ASN A 157 -10.33 -1.11 6.17
C ASN A 157 -9.52 -0.72 7.40
N PHE A 158 -8.37 -0.07 7.20
CA PHE A 158 -7.45 0.30 8.26
C PHE A 158 -6.82 1.68 8.03
N VAL A 159 -6.55 2.39 9.12
CA VAL A 159 -5.79 3.65 9.13
C VAL A 159 -4.53 3.45 9.95
N THR A 160 -3.37 3.80 9.41
CA THR A 160 -2.07 3.69 10.09
C THR A 160 -1.31 5.02 10.12
N GLY A 161 -0.41 5.11 11.10
CA GLY A 161 0.48 6.24 11.40
C GLY A 161 0.76 6.31 12.92
N PRO A 162 1.93 6.82 13.36
CA PRO A 162 3.08 7.25 12.55
C PRO A 162 3.84 6.07 11.92
N ASN A 163 4.63 6.38 10.89
CA ASN A 163 5.55 5.44 10.26
C ASN A 163 6.83 5.35 11.10
N GLU A 164 7.18 4.15 11.55
CA GLU A 164 8.41 3.86 12.28
C GLU A 164 8.71 4.88 13.39
N SER A 165 9.92 5.41 13.44
CA SER A 165 10.38 6.43 14.37
C SER A 165 10.40 7.84 13.76
N ASP A 166 9.64 8.09 12.70
CA ASP A 166 9.66 9.38 11.99
C ASP A 166 9.34 10.53 12.95
N ASN A 167 8.29 10.38 13.76
CA ASN A 167 7.81 11.40 14.70
C ASN A 167 7.86 10.96 16.16
N ILE A 168 8.16 9.70 16.45
CA ILE A 168 8.12 9.11 17.81
C ILE A 168 9.50 8.52 18.17
N PRO A 169 9.80 8.28 19.46
CA PRO A 169 11.07 7.69 19.87
C PRO A 169 11.35 6.37 19.14
N ASN A 170 12.61 6.16 18.75
CA ASN A 170 13.01 4.87 18.20
C ASN A 170 13.04 3.82 19.33
N ILE A 171 12.20 2.79 19.21
CA ILE A 171 12.05 1.75 20.22
C ILE A 171 13.32 0.90 20.42
N GLN A 172 14.27 0.92 19.48
CA GLN A 172 15.58 0.26 19.64
C GLN A 172 16.46 0.91 20.69
N ASP A 173 16.31 2.22 20.91
CA ASP A 173 17.30 2.96 21.69
C ASP A 173 17.21 2.62 23.18
N SER A 174 16.02 2.28 23.69
CA SER A 174 15.85 1.89 25.09
C SER A 174 14.49 1.22 25.36
N VAL A 175 14.42 0.46 26.47
CA VAL A 175 13.15 -0.04 27.02
C VAL A 175 12.19 1.12 27.36
N ALA A 176 12.72 2.27 27.81
CA ALA A 176 11.89 3.44 28.07
C ALA A 176 11.16 3.93 26.81
N ASN A 177 11.81 3.86 25.64
CA ASN A 177 11.16 4.18 24.37
C ASN A 177 10.08 3.16 24.01
N VAL A 178 10.29 1.87 24.26
CA VAL A 178 9.24 0.85 24.06
C VAL A 178 8.02 1.14 24.94
N ILE A 179 8.22 1.46 26.22
CA ILE A 179 7.15 1.82 27.16
C ILE A 179 6.41 3.06 26.67
N TRP A 180 7.16 4.10 26.27
CA TRP A 180 6.59 5.34 25.76
C TRP A 180 5.73 5.10 24.52
N VAL A 181 6.27 4.38 23.52
CA VAL A 181 5.57 4.08 22.26
C VAL A 181 4.36 3.18 22.49
N GLY A 182 4.46 2.20 23.40
CA GLY A 182 3.32 1.42 23.87
C GLY A 182 2.21 2.31 24.42
N LYS A 183 2.53 3.28 25.26
CA LYS A 183 1.52 4.20 25.81
C LYS A 183 0.92 5.15 24.76
N PHE A 184 1.75 5.60 23.81
CA PHE A 184 1.30 6.42 22.68
C PHE A 184 0.25 5.66 21.87
N TRP A 185 0.54 4.41 21.50
CA TRP A 185 -0.36 3.56 20.71
C TRP A 185 -1.61 3.10 21.46
N GLU A 186 -1.49 2.79 22.76
CA GLU A 186 -2.64 2.54 23.64
C GLU A 186 -3.65 3.69 23.60
N THR A 187 -3.15 4.93 23.53
CA THR A 187 -3.98 6.15 23.47
C THR A 187 -4.49 6.43 22.06
N LEU A 188 -3.68 6.23 21.03
CA LEU A 188 -4.04 6.55 19.65
C LEU A 188 -5.14 5.63 19.08
N ALA A 189 -5.09 4.32 19.38
CA ALA A 189 -6.04 3.35 18.87
C ALA A 189 -7.53 3.70 19.14
N PRO A 190 -7.95 4.02 20.39
CA PRO A 190 -9.33 4.41 20.66
C PRO A 190 -9.72 5.77 20.05
N LEU A 191 -8.77 6.69 19.82
CA LEU A 191 -9.06 7.96 19.14
C LEU A 191 -9.43 7.72 17.67
N ILE A 192 -8.66 6.90 16.96
CA ILE A 192 -8.97 6.49 15.57
C ILE A 192 -10.33 5.77 15.53
N ARG A 193 -10.58 4.87 16.49
CA ARG A 193 -11.85 4.14 16.58
C ARG A 193 -13.04 5.05 16.84
N GLY A 194 -12.91 5.98 17.78
CA GLY A 194 -13.92 6.98 18.10
C GLY A 194 -14.24 7.89 16.90
N TYR A 195 -13.31 8.03 15.95
CA TYR A 195 -13.51 8.76 14.70
C TYR A 195 -14.22 7.97 13.58
N GLY A 196 -14.56 6.70 13.84
CA GLY A 196 -15.27 5.85 12.89
C GLY A 196 -14.36 5.05 11.95
N PHE A 197 -13.06 4.95 12.24
CA PHE A 197 -12.10 4.14 11.47
C PHE A 197 -11.54 3.00 12.31
N THR A 198 -10.91 2.02 11.67
CA THR A 198 -10.27 0.91 12.37
C THR A 198 -8.76 1.17 12.45
N PRO A 199 -8.15 1.18 13.65
CA PRO A 199 -6.72 1.43 13.78
C PRO A 199 -5.89 0.24 13.29
N LEU A 200 -4.83 0.53 12.56
CA LEU A 200 -3.68 -0.34 12.33
C LEU A 200 -2.47 0.34 12.95
N ILE A 201 -1.83 -0.32 13.90
CA ILE A 201 -0.84 0.31 14.77
C ILE A 201 0.40 -0.57 14.87
N GLY A 202 1.57 0.04 15.00
CA GLY A 202 2.81 -0.70 15.18
C GLY A 202 3.63 -0.82 13.92
N ASP A 203 3.59 0.17 13.01
CA ASP A 203 4.51 0.31 11.86
C ASP A 203 5.98 0.36 12.36
N ILE A 204 6.47 -0.75 12.90
CA ILE A 204 7.73 -0.95 13.59
C ILE A 204 8.75 -1.35 12.54
N SER A 205 9.86 -0.64 12.48
CA SER A 205 10.95 -0.98 11.57
C SER A 205 11.53 -2.36 11.87
N VAL A 206 12.10 -2.97 10.84
CA VAL A 206 12.67 -4.31 10.90
C VAL A 206 13.71 -4.44 12.00
N GLY A 207 13.52 -5.43 12.85
CA GLY A 207 14.46 -5.73 13.93
C GLY A 207 14.35 -4.78 15.13
N ASN A 208 13.47 -3.76 15.11
CA ASN A 208 13.48 -2.74 16.16
C ASN A 208 12.97 -3.18 17.52
N LEU A 209 12.00 -4.10 17.57
CA LEU A 209 11.44 -4.59 18.81
C LEU A 209 12.07 -5.93 19.22
N GLU A 210 12.69 -5.96 20.40
CA GLU A 210 13.10 -7.23 21.02
C GLU A 210 11.90 -7.98 21.58
N VAL A 211 11.84 -9.31 21.37
CA VAL A 211 10.69 -10.15 21.78
C VAL A 211 10.40 -10.02 23.28
N ASN A 212 11.44 -9.95 24.12
CA ASN A 212 11.30 -9.81 25.57
C ASN A 212 10.72 -8.46 26.00
N ASN A 213 10.76 -7.44 25.13
CA ASN A 213 10.16 -6.13 25.37
C ASN A 213 8.70 -6.06 24.93
N LEU A 214 8.15 -7.11 24.32
CA LEU A 214 6.76 -7.12 23.83
C LEU A 214 5.73 -6.95 24.96
N GLN A 215 6.07 -7.34 26.19
CA GLN A 215 5.22 -7.08 27.38
C GLN A 215 4.83 -5.60 27.54
N TYR A 216 5.70 -4.67 27.14
CA TYR A 216 5.44 -3.25 27.28
C TYR A 216 4.45 -2.72 26.21
N LEU A 217 4.16 -3.51 25.17
CA LEU A 217 3.15 -3.19 24.16
C LEU A 217 1.81 -3.89 24.43
N VAL A 218 1.71 -4.78 25.42
CA VAL A 218 0.46 -5.51 25.76
C VAL A 218 -0.73 -4.57 26.02
N PRO A 219 -0.58 -3.43 26.74
CA PRO A 219 -1.68 -2.47 26.88
C PRO A 219 -2.15 -1.90 25.53
N ALA A 220 -1.22 -1.57 24.63
CA ALA A 220 -1.54 -1.09 23.29
C ALA A 220 -2.27 -2.15 22.47
N LEU A 221 -1.80 -3.40 22.49
CA LEU A 221 -2.46 -4.53 21.82
C LEU A 221 -3.86 -4.78 22.37
N THR A 222 -4.05 -4.65 23.67
CA THR A 222 -5.38 -4.72 24.29
C THR A 222 -6.30 -3.60 23.79
N ALA A 223 -5.79 -2.38 23.67
CA ALA A 223 -6.56 -1.25 23.12
C ALA A 223 -6.92 -1.46 21.64
N ILE A 224 -5.98 -1.98 20.84
CA ILE A 224 -6.19 -2.34 19.44
C ILE A 224 -7.26 -3.41 19.31
N GLN A 225 -7.21 -4.48 20.12
CA GLN A 225 -8.22 -5.54 20.11
C GLN A 225 -9.61 -4.98 20.42
N LYS A 226 -9.75 -4.15 21.47
CA LYS A 226 -11.02 -3.50 21.82
C LYS A 226 -11.54 -2.59 20.71
N ALA A 227 -10.64 -2.01 19.92
CA ALA A 227 -10.97 -1.21 18.75
C ALA A 227 -11.30 -2.04 17.49
N ASN A 228 -11.29 -3.37 17.57
CA ASN A 228 -11.35 -4.30 16.43
C ASN A 228 -10.27 -3.97 15.37
N GLY A 229 -9.11 -3.50 15.85
CA GLY A 229 -7.98 -3.11 15.04
C GLY A 229 -7.08 -4.26 14.65
N ALA A 230 -5.97 -3.89 14.03
CA ALA A 230 -4.86 -4.77 13.69
C ALA A 230 -3.56 -4.15 14.17
N TRP A 231 -2.51 -4.96 14.25
CA TRP A 231 -1.15 -4.44 14.39
C TRP A 231 -0.34 -4.62 13.11
N SER A 232 0.66 -3.76 12.90
CA SER A 232 1.55 -3.82 11.75
C SER A 232 2.99 -4.15 12.15
N TYR A 233 3.82 -4.41 11.13
CA TYR A 233 5.26 -4.60 11.23
C TYR A 233 5.88 -4.40 9.84
N HIS A 234 7.11 -3.87 9.76
CA HIS A 234 7.85 -3.84 8.51
C HIS A 234 8.74 -5.08 8.41
N ALA A 235 8.77 -5.73 7.25
CA ALA A 235 9.50 -6.97 7.02
C ALA A 235 10.41 -6.85 5.78
N TYR A 236 11.60 -6.30 6.00
CA TYR A 236 12.68 -6.25 5.02
C TYR A 236 13.78 -7.25 5.35
N THR A 237 14.48 -7.69 4.32
CA THR A 237 15.74 -8.40 4.45
C THR A 237 16.70 -8.03 3.31
N THR A 238 17.84 -8.70 3.26
CA THR A 238 18.71 -8.78 2.09
C THR A 238 18.51 -10.11 1.40
N TYR A 239 19.15 -10.36 0.26
CA TYR A 239 19.09 -11.68 -0.37
C TYR A 239 19.83 -12.74 0.48
N THR A 240 19.17 -13.23 1.52
CA THR A 240 19.59 -14.41 2.27
C THR A 240 19.00 -15.65 1.58
N THR A 241 19.63 -16.80 1.76
CA THR A 241 19.18 -18.08 1.18
C THR A 241 18.50 -19.00 2.19
N SER A 242 18.33 -18.54 3.43
CA SER A 242 17.89 -19.37 4.56
C SER A 242 16.84 -18.63 5.39
N PRO A 243 15.61 -19.18 5.51
CA PRO A 243 14.59 -18.64 6.42
C PRO A 243 15.04 -18.54 7.88
N LYS A 244 16.01 -19.36 8.31
CA LYS A 244 16.59 -19.28 9.66
C LYS A 244 17.41 -18.01 9.86
N ASP A 245 18.07 -17.54 8.80
CA ASP A 245 18.89 -16.33 8.83
C ASP A 245 17.98 -15.08 8.91
N ASP A 246 16.75 -15.23 8.41
CA ASP A 246 15.70 -14.21 8.36
C ASP A 246 14.75 -14.19 9.57
N GLU A 247 14.93 -15.12 10.54
CA GLU A 247 14.07 -15.23 11.73
C GLU A 247 14.11 -13.97 12.61
N PHE A 248 15.20 -13.21 12.53
CA PHE A 248 15.42 -11.98 13.30
C PHE A 248 15.07 -10.70 12.55
N SER A 249 14.73 -10.79 11.26
CA SER A 249 14.36 -9.66 10.41
C SER A 249 12.97 -9.89 9.79
N LEU A 250 12.92 -10.63 8.70
CA LEU A 250 11.75 -10.88 7.86
C LEU A 250 10.64 -11.62 8.60
N PHE A 251 10.99 -12.64 9.40
CA PHE A 251 10.02 -13.49 10.11
C PHE A 251 9.95 -13.21 11.61
N LYS A 252 10.54 -12.12 12.11
CA LYS A 252 10.56 -11.76 13.55
C LYS A 252 9.14 -11.71 14.14
N TYR A 253 8.14 -11.37 13.34
CA TYR A 253 6.74 -11.35 13.73
C TYR A 253 6.20 -12.70 14.22
N ARG A 254 6.73 -13.83 13.74
CA ARG A 254 6.34 -15.16 14.21
C ARG A 254 6.71 -15.35 15.69
N ARG A 255 7.86 -14.81 16.11
CA ARG A 255 8.30 -14.83 17.50
C ARG A 255 7.46 -13.92 18.39
N PHE A 256 6.98 -12.80 17.86
CA PHE A 256 6.00 -11.97 18.57
C PHE A 256 4.70 -12.74 18.77
N HIS A 257 4.21 -13.42 17.75
CA HIS A 257 3.02 -14.25 17.84
C HIS A 257 3.19 -15.41 18.85
N GLU A 258 4.30 -16.15 18.82
CA GLU A 258 4.61 -17.19 19.81
C GLU A 258 4.66 -16.64 21.24
N TYR A 259 5.27 -15.47 21.42
CA TYR A 259 5.27 -14.79 22.71
C TYR A 259 3.85 -14.48 23.18
N LEU A 260 2.98 -13.95 22.30
CA LEU A 260 1.59 -13.66 22.65
C LEU A 260 0.82 -14.94 22.96
N GLN A 261 0.94 -16.00 22.16
CA GLN A 261 0.28 -17.28 22.44
C GLN A 261 0.64 -17.82 23.83
N LYS A 262 1.90 -17.67 24.23
CA LYS A 262 2.39 -18.14 25.53
C LYS A 262 1.97 -17.24 26.69
N ASN A 263 2.09 -15.93 26.55
CA ASN A 263 2.00 -14.99 27.68
C ASN A 263 0.69 -14.19 27.72
N ASN A 264 0.03 -14.00 26.58
CA ASN A 264 -1.20 -13.21 26.41
C ASN A 264 -2.09 -13.84 25.32
N PRO A 265 -2.59 -15.08 25.50
CA PRO A 265 -3.25 -15.85 24.43
C PRO A 265 -4.49 -15.15 23.85
N ASP A 266 -5.19 -14.34 24.64
CA ASP A 266 -6.33 -13.55 24.14
C ASP A 266 -5.91 -12.55 23.07
N LEU A 267 -4.65 -12.09 23.09
CA LEU A 267 -4.10 -11.11 22.13
C LEU A 267 -3.43 -11.76 20.92
N SER A 268 -3.16 -13.08 20.93
CA SER A 268 -2.46 -13.72 19.80
C SER A 268 -3.30 -13.77 18.52
N ASN A 269 -4.62 -13.62 18.63
CA ASN A 269 -5.54 -13.61 17.50
C ASN A 269 -5.74 -12.21 16.88
N ILE A 270 -5.04 -11.17 17.36
CA ILE A 270 -5.07 -9.85 16.74
C ILE A 270 -4.46 -9.97 15.32
N PRO A 271 -5.19 -9.59 14.26
CA PRO A 271 -4.67 -9.71 12.91
C PRO A 271 -3.44 -8.85 12.70
N MET A 272 -2.45 -9.38 11.99
CA MET A 272 -1.24 -8.66 11.59
C MET A 272 -1.27 -8.28 10.12
N VAL A 273 -0.69 -7.12 9.80
CA VAL A 273 -0.36 -6.70 8.44
C VAL A 273 1.14 -6.40 8.36
N LEU A 274 1.82 -6.88 7.32
CA LEU A 274 3.17 -6.41 7.01
C LEU A 274 3.07 -5.18 6.08
N THR A 275 3.04 -3.98 6.66
CA THR A 275 2.74 -2.73 5.93
C THR A 275 3.83 -2.31 4.96
N GLU A 276 5.03 -2.86 5.12
CA GLU A 276 6.12 -2.76 4.17
C GLU A 276 6.88 -4.08 4.13
N VAL A 277 7.07 -4.63 2.93
CA VAL A 277 7.89 -5.82 2.72
C VAL A 277 8.81 -5.64 1.52
N GLY A 278 9.97 -6.29 1.54
CA GLY A 278 10.85 -6.33 0.38
C GLY A 278 12.30 -6.66 0.69
N ILE A 279 13.13 -6.59 -0.34
CA ILE A 279 14.58 -6.58 -0.21
C ILE A 279 15.04 -5.14 -0.19
N VAL A 280 15.85 -4.75 0.80
CA VAL A 280 16.43 -3.40 0.87
C VAL A 280 17.20 -3.12 -0.43
N GLY A 281 16.76 -2.12 -1.20
CA GLY A 281 17.37 -1.75 -2.48
C GLY A 281 17.47 -2.90 -3.47
N TRP A 282 16.40 -3.68 -3.65
CA TRP A 282 16.41 -4.92 -4.44
C TRP A 282 17.02 -4.77 -5.84
N GLN A 283 16.83 -3.61 -6.50
CA GLN A 283 17.35 -3.33 -7.84
C GLN A 283 18.88 -3.22 -7.92
N VAL A 284 19.54 -2.82 -6.83
CA VAL A 284 21.00 -2.67 -6.78
C VAL A 284 21.70 -3.89 -6.18
N ASN A 285 20.94 -4.72 -5.44
CA ASN A 285 21.48 -5.88 -4.72
C ASN A 285 21.23 -7.23 -5.43
N GLY A 286 20.56 -7.23 -6.58
CA GLY A 286 20.22 -8.44 -7.32
C GLY A 286 19.60 -8.16 -8.69
N THR A 287 19.11 -9.22 -9.34
CA THR A 287 18.38 -9.10 -10.62
C THR A 287 16.87 -9.12 -10.38
N PRO A 288 16.06 -8.62 -11.33
CA PRO A 288 14.61 -8.80 -11.31
C PRO A 288 14.17 -10.24 -11.03
N GLU A 289 14.78 -11.23 -11.68
CA GLU A 289 14.43 -12.65 -11.52
C GLU A 289 14.73 -13.14 -10.11
N LYS A 290 15.85 -12.70 -9.53
CA LYS A 290 16.21 -13.03 -8.14
C LYS A 290 15.20 -12.45 -7.16
N TYR A 291 14.74 -11.22 -7.40
CA TYR A 291 13.72 -10.59 -6.56
C TYR A 291 12.36 -11.28 -6.68
N GLN A 292 11.95 -11.60 -7.91
CA GLN A 292 10.72 -12.34 -8.20
C GLN A 292 10.71 -13.70 -7.50
N GLU A 293 11.82 -14.45 -7.55
CA GLU A 293 11.92 -15.74 -6.87
C GLU A 293 11.87 -15.60 -5.35
N TRP A 294 12.54 -14.58 -4.79
CA TRP A 294 12.44 -14.26 -3.37
C TRP A 294 10.99 -13.94 -2.97
N LEU A 295 10.27 -13.13 -3.76
CA LEU A 295 8.87 -12.81 -3.49
C LEU A 295 7.96 -14.05 -3.47
N LYS A 296 8.17 -15.03 -4.36
CA LYS A 296 7.42 -16.31 -4.32
C LYS A 296 7.69 -17.09 -3.04
N GLY A 297 8.96 -17.18 -2.65
CA GLY A 297 9.37 -17.86 -1.42
C GLY A 297 8.76 -17.19 -0.19
N PHE A 298 8.84 -15.86 -0.13
CA PHE A 298 8.27 -15.07 0.96
C PHE A 298 6.75 -15.18 1.03
N ASP A 299 6.04 -15.13 -0.10
CA ASP A 299 4.59 -15.32 -0.12
C ASP A 299 4.18 -16.72 0.38
N SER A 300 4.87 -17.76 -0.07
CA SER A 300 4.66 -19.13 0.39
C SER A 300 4.83 -19.27 1.91
N GLU A 301 5.83 -18.60 2.48
CA GLU A 301 6.02 -18.54 3.93
C GLU A 301 4.89 -17.79 4.62
N MET A 302 4.54 -16.57 4.18
CA MET A 302 3.43 -15.80 4.76
C MET A 302 2.10 -16.56 4.72
N GLN A 303 1.84 -17.34 3.66
CA GLN A 303 0.61 -18.11 3.53
C GLN A 303 0.41 -19.14 4.65
N LYS A 304 1.49 -19.59 5.30
CA LYS A 304 1.46 -20.50 6.46
C LYS A 304 0.98 -19.81 7.74
N ASP A 305 1.10 -18.49 7.82
CA ASP A 305 0.83 -17.70 9.02
C ASP A 305 -0.59 -17.16 9.03
N THR A 306 -1.57 -17.92 9.53
CA THR A 306 -3.00 -17.58 9.46
C THR A 306 -3.37 -16.24 10.12
N PHE A 307 -2.59 -15.78 11.09
CA PHE A 307 -2.76 -14.48 11.77
C PHE A 307 -2.27 -13.28 10.93
N VAL A 308 -1.53 -13.51 9.84
CA VAL A 308 -1.08 -12.47 8.90
C VAL A 308 -2.09 -12.31 7.76
N LEU A 309 -2.69 -11.12 7.66
CA LEU A 309 -3.67 -10.79 6.60
C LEU A 309 -3.02 -10.68 5.22
N GLY A 310 -1.80 -10.13 5.17
CA GLY A 310 -0.98 -9.96 3.97
C GLY A 310 0.20 -9.02 4.22
N GLY A 311 1.03 -8.84 3.18
CA GLY A 311 2.16 -7.92 3.19
C GLY A 311 2.22 -7.06 1.92
N THR A 312 2.47 -5.76 2.05
CA THR A 312 2.50 -4.84 0.89
C THR A 312 3.92 -4.50 0.48
N ILE A 313 4.28 -4.82 -0.77
CA ILE A 313 5.63 -4.62 -1.28
C ILE A 313 5.92 -3.11 -1.37
N TYR A 314 7.03 -2.67 -0.79
CA TYR A 314 7.54 -1.32 -0.90
C TYR A 314 8.45 -1.23 -2.14
N GLN A 315 8.08 -0.54 -3.21
CA GLN A 315 6.91 0.34 -3.40
C GLN A 315 6.55 0.52 -4.88
N MET A 316 5.42 1.17 -5.17
CA MET A 316 5.05 1.65 -6.51
C MET A 316 4.65 3.14 -6.49
N GLY A 317 5.03 3.88 -7.54
CA GLY A 317 4.61 5.26 -7.77
C GLY A 317 5.50 6.37 -7.18
N ASP A 318 6.65 6.03 -6.58
CA ASP A 318 7.69 6.98 -6.19
C ASP A 318 9.05 6.63 -6.80
N GLU A 319 9.30 7.12 -8.01
CA GLU A 319 10.55 6.90 -8.73
C GLU A 319 11.70 7.80 -8.27
N VAL A 320 11.43 8.80 -7.41
CA VAL A 320 12.40 9.86 -7.12
C VAL A 320 13.04 9.65 -5.76
N SER A 321 12.25 9.42 -4.71
CA SER A 321 12.81 9.31 -3.35
C SER A 321 13.33 7.90 -3.05
N TRP A 322 12.68 6.86 -3.59
CA TRP A 322 13.05 5.46 -3.34
C TRP A 322 13.14 4.62 -4.62
N PRO A 323 13.98 5.02 -5.61
CA PRO A 323 14.03 4.38 -6.92
C PRO A 323 14.41 2.90 -6.84
N THR A 324 15.31 2.52 -5.93
CA THR A 324 15.83 1.14 -5.80
C THR A 324 14.82 0.16 -5.20
N PHE A 325 13.70 0.67 -4.67
CA PHE A 325 12.58 -0.10 -4.15
C PHE A 325 11.42 -0.20 -5.15
N ASN A 326 11.43 0.61 -6.21
CA ASN A 326 10.31 0.65 -7.15
C ASN A 326 10.08 -0.72 -7.79
N ILE A 327 8.86 -1.24 -7.78
CA ILE A 327 8.52 -2.55 -8.37
C ILE A 327 8.01 -2.45 -9.81
N GLU A 328 7.87 -1.25 -10.38
CA GLU A 328 7.44 -1.05 -11.77
C GLU A 328 8.23 -1.91 -12.78
N PRO A 329 9.57 -2.10 -12.66
CA PRO A 329 10.31 -2.96 -13.58
C PRO A 329 9.91 -4.45 -13.58
N ILE A 330 9.25 -4.94 -12.52
CA ILE A 330 8.74 -6.32 -12.43
C ILE A 330 7.22 -6.40 -12.48
N CYS A 331 6.54 -5.32 -12.86
CA CYS A 331 5.09 -5.22 -12.77
C CYS A 331 4.37 -6.27 -13.64
N ASN A 332 4.85 -6.58 -14.85
CA ASN A 332 4.28 -7.66 -15.69
C ASN A 332 4.29 -9.01 -14.97
N TRP A 333 5.41 -9.32 -14.33
CA TRP A 333 5.53 -10.52 -13.50
C TRP A 333 4.59 -10.46 -12.30
N TYR A 334 4.54 -9.34 -11.58
CA TYR A 334 3.71 -9.18 -10.38
C TYR A 334 2.23 -9.39 -10.69
N VAL A 335 1.71 -8.68 -11.69
CA VAL A 335 0.31 -8.81 -12.14
C VAL A 335 0.01 -10.24 -12.56
N SER A 336 0.97 -10.91 -13.20
CA SER A 336 0.80 -12.31 -13.61
C SER A 336 0.78 -13.27 -12.43
N TYR A 337 1.65 -13.05 -11.45
CA TYR A 337 1.74 -13.85 -10.23
C TYR A 337 0.49 -13.71 -9.37
N ILE A 338 0.02 -12.47 -9.15
CA ILE A 338 -1.16 -12.19 -8.32
C ILE A 338 -2.43 -12.74 -8.96
N SER A 339 -2.62 -12.54 -10.27
CA SER A 339 -3.84 -12.97 -10.97
C SER A 339 -3.87 -14.44 -11.36
N GLY A 340 -2.71 -15.12 -11.36
CA GLY A 340 -2.53 -16.46 -11.93
C GLY A 340 -2.67 -16.51 -13.46
N LYS A 341 -2.67 -15.36 -14.14
CA LYS A 341 -2.82 -15.22 -15.60
C LYS A 341 -1.67 -14.42 -16.16
N SER A 342 -1.18 -14.70 -17.36
CA SER A 342 -0.21 -13.81 -18.00
C SER A 342 -0.89 -12.48 -18.35
N LEU A 343 -0.51 -11.41 -17.68
CA LEU A 343 -1.03 -10.06 -17.88
C LEU A 343 0.14 -9.10 -18.11
N ASP A 344 0.11 -8.41 -19.24
CA ASP A 344 1.07 -7.35 -19.56
C ASP A 344 0.57 -6.03 -18.94
N CYS A 345 1.30 -5.50 -17.98
CA CYS A 345 1.01 -4.24 -17.32
C CYS A 345 1.47 -3.00 -18.11
N GLY A 346 2.01 -3.20 -19.32
CA GLY A 346 2.43 -2.14 -20.23
C GLY A 346 3.77 -1.53 -19.85
N TYR A 347 4.56 -2.20 -19.00
CA TYR A 347 5.94 -1.79 -18.76
C TYR A 347 6.75 -2.08 -20.02
N GLU A 348 6.92 -1.08 -20.86
CA GLU A 348 7.98 -1.07 -21.85
C GLU A 348 9.26 -0.79 -21.08
N ALA A 349 10.12 -1.80 -20.90
CA ALA A 349 11.48 -1.57 -20.49
C ALA A 349 12.06 -0.60 -21.51
N GLY A 350 12.10 0.69 -21.17
CA GLY A 350 12.62 1.70 -22.08
C GLY A 350 13.98 1.23 -22.55
N ASN A 351 14.33 1.56 -23.78
CA ASN A 351 15.69 1.46 -24.32
C ASN A 351 16.69 2.37 -23.55
N ASN A 352 16.60 2.42 -22.22
CA ASN A 352 17.64 2.87 -21.32
C ASN A 352 18.73 1.81 -21.42
N GLY A 353 19.60 1.98 -22.43
CA GLY A 353 20.63 1.04 -22.81
C GLY A 353 21.35 0.44 -21.61
N THR A 354 20.98 -0.77 -21.24
CA THR A 354 21.88 -1.71 -20.60
C THR A 354 22.98 -1.95 -21.64
N PRO A 355 24.28 -1.67 -21.36
CA PRO A 355 25.34 -2.03 -22.27
C PRO A 355 25.27 -3.53 -22.51
N SER A 356 24.84 -3.92 -23.70
CA SER A 356 24.91 -5.31 -24.13
C SER A 356 26.39 -5.68 -24.16
N ILE A 357 26.89 -6.35 -23.13
CA ILE A 357 28.16 -7.08 -23.21
C ILE A 357 27.86 -8.30 -24.07
N SER A 358 27.98 -8.13 -25.38
CA SER A 358 27.91 -9.26 -26.31
C SER A 358 29.19 -10.09 -26.14
N ASN A 359 29.07 -11.24 -25.49
CA ASN A 359 30.07 -12.29 -25.58
C ASN A 359 29.95 -12.94 -26.97
N SER A 360 30.62 -12.33 -27.95
CA SER A 360 30.90 -12.93 -29.25
C SER A 360 32.42 -12.95 -29.41
N LEU A 361 33.01 -14.08 -29.03
CA LEU A 361 34.39 -14.40 -29.38
C LEU A 361 34.39 -14.98 -30.79
N SER A 362 34.92 -14.22 -31.74
CA SER A 362 35.52 -14.74 -32.97
C SER A 362 36.64 -13.81 -33.44
N PRO A 363 37.81 -14.34 -33.84
CA PRO A 363 39.03 -13.55 -33.97
C PRO A 363 39.18 -13.02 -35.40
N THR A 364 39.11 -11.71 -35.57
CA THR A 364 39.52 -11.07 -36.84
C THR A 364 40.29 -9.78 -36.58
N ARG A 365 41.34 -9.58 -37.39
CA ARG A 365 42.46 -8.64 -37.28
C ARG A 365 42.12 -7.19 -36.92
N ARG A 366 43.01 -6.59 -36.12
CA ARG A 366 43.10 -5.17 -35.75
C ARG A 366 43.10 -4.22 -36.95
N PRO A 367 42.32 -3.13 -36.85
CA PRO A 367 42.76 -1.80 -37.24
C PRO A 367 42.99 -0.96 -35.98
N THR A 368 44.11 -0.23 -35.96
CA THR A 368 44.45 0.76 -34.94
C THR A 368 43.48 1.93 -35.03
N ILE A 369 42.66 2.16 -34.00
CA ILE A 369 41.82 3.36 -33.86
C ILE A 369 42.06 3.97 -32.48
N ALA A 370 42.10 5.31 -32.48
CA ALA A 370 42.47 6.20 -31.39
C ALA A 370 41.68 5.97 -30.10
N VAL A 371 42.39 6.13 -28.98
CA VAL A 371 41.87 6.10 -27.61
C VAL A 371 40.86 7.23 -27.44
N THR A 372 39.58 6.88 -27.37
CA THR A 372 38.51 7.75 -26.84
C THR A 372 38.52 7.65 -25.31
N PRO A 373 38.36 8.77 -24.58
CA PRO A 373 38.35 8.73 -23.12
C PRO A 373 37.18 7.90 -22.59
N LYS A 374 37.50 7.09 -21.58
CA LYS A 374 36.59 6.25 -20.80
C LYS A 374 35.41 7.09 -20.32
N PRO A 375 34.14 6.64 -20.45
CA PRO A 375 33.02 7.32 -19.83
C PRO A 375 33.24 7.37 -18.33
N THR A 376 33.31 8.58 -17.79
CA THR A 376 33.35 8.82 -16.35
C THR A 376 32.03 8.31 -15.78
N ALA A 377 32.09 7.32 -14.89
CA ALA A 377 30.95 6.92 -14.10
C ALA A 377 30.39 8.17 -13.40
N ILE A 378 29.10 8.43 -13.56
CA ILE A 378 28.42 9.48 -12.79
C ILE A 378 28.53 9.02 -11.32
N PRO A 379 29.21 9.77 -10.45
CA PRO A 379 29.26 9.41 -9.05
C PRO A 379 27.84 9.47 -8.49
N VAL A 380 27.37 8.35 -7.96
CA VAL A 380 26.20 8.34 -7.09
C VAL A 380 26.56 9.26 -5.92
N PRO A 381 25.77 10.30 -5.62
CA PRO A 381 26.13 11.22 -4.56
C PRO A 381 26.18 10.47 -3.22
N ASP A 382 27.23 10.73 -2.44
CA ASP A 382 27.56 10.03 -1.17
C ASP A 382 26.41 10.06 -0.14
N ASN A 383 25.42 10.93 -0.34
CA ASN A 383 24.24 11.06 0.51
C ASN A 383 23.24 9.88 0.41
N VAL A 384 23.20 9.13 -0.69
CA VAL A 384 22.31 7.95 -0.83
C VAL A 384 22.86 6.75 -0.04
N PHE A 385 24.18 6.56 -0.05
CA PHE A 385 24.84 5.51 0.73
C PHE A 385 24.80 5.81 2.23
N TYR A 386 24.98 7.09 2.62
CA TYR A 386 24.87 7.52 4.01
C TYR A 386 23.45 7.40 4.61
N MET A 387 22.40 7.47 3.79
CA MET A 387 21.01 7.37 4.28
C MET A 387 20.62 5.92 4.57
N ILE A 388 21.05 4.96 3.72
CA ILE A 388 20.85 3.52 3.95
C ILE A 388 21.57 3.07 5.24
N MET A 389 22.78 3.60 5.49
CA MET A 389 23.58 3.24 6.67
C MET A 389 23.05 3.83 7.99
N LYS A 390 22.32 4.96 7.96
CA LYS A 390 21.69 5.54 9.16
C LYS A 390 20.34 4.92 9.52
N ILE A 391 19.62 4.37 8.55
CA ILE A 391 18.33 3.69 8.77
C ILE A 391 18.55 2.23 9.20
N PHE A 392 19.70 1.62 8.84
CA PHE A 392 20.05 0.24 9.22
C PHE A 392 21.43 0.11 9.91
N PRO A 393 21.67 0.73 11.09
CA PRO A 393 22.96 0.65 11.79
C PRO A 393 23.33 -0.77 12.28
N PHE A 394 22.41 -1.73 12.19
CA PHE A 394 22.60 -3.11 12.63
C PHE A 394 23.49 -3.95 11.69
N TRP A 395 23.64 -3.54 10.43
CA TRP A 395 24.24 -4.41 9.41
C TRP A 395 25.79 -4.47 9.47
N GLU A 396 26.47 -3.42 9.92
CA GLU A 396 27.94 -3.45 10.07
C GLU A 396 28.42 -4.14 11.36
N LYS A 397 27.64 -4.12 12.45
CA LYS A 397 28.13 -4.58 13.76
C LYS A 397 28.09 -6.10 13.98
N ASN A 398 27.32 -6.86 13.20
CA ASN A 398 27.10 -8.29 13.46
C ASN A 398 27.79 -9.25 12.48
N GLN A 399 28.59 -8.77 11.52
CA GLN A 399 29.41 -9.64 10.66
C GLN A 399 30.78 -9.99 11.24
N TYR A 400 31.15 -9.46 12.41
CA TYR A 400 32.49 -9.62 13.01
C TYR A 400 32.50 -10.02 14.50
N LEU A 401 31.47 -10.72 14.99
CA LEU A 401 31.62 -11.42 16.26
C LEU A 401 32.26 -12.79 16.01
N PRO A 402 33.51 -13.04 16.46
CA PRO A 402 34.09 -14.37 16.36
C PRO A 402 33.23 -15.34 17.18
N LEU A 403 32.84 -16.45 16.56
CA LEU A 403 32.18 -17.56 17.25
C LEU A 403 33.02 -17.94 18.49
N PRO A 404 32.39 -18.24 19.63
CA PRO A 404 33.12 -18.70 20.80
C PRO A 404 33.86 -19.99 20.44
N LYS A 405 35.18 -19.97 20.64
CA LYS A 405 36.01 -21.17 20.50
C LYS A 405 35.49 -22.21 21.49
N ARG A 406 35.07 -23.37 20.98
CA ARG A 406 34.91 -24.59 21.77
C ARG A 406 36.25 -25.23 22.02
#